data_AF-A0A6H0IWR5-F1
#
_entry.id   AF-A0A6H0IWR5-F1
#
_cell.length_a   1.000
_cell.length_b   1.000
_cell.length_c   1.000
_cell.angle_alpha   90.00
_cell.angle_beta   90.00
_cell.angle_gamma   90.00
#
_symmetry.space_group_name_H-M   'P 1'
#
loop_
_entity.id
_entity.type
_entity.pdbx_description
1 polymer ?
#
loop_
_entity_poly.entity_id
_entity_poly.type
_entity_poly.pdbx_seq_one_letter_code
_entity_poly.pdbx_strand_id
1 'polypeptide(L)'
;MRETLEQPPRLAATVYLFGSWATGTFDGYSDTDLLVLAPDQATATEAQTRLLRIGDDVLALCDADWQSRIASGAPFWSRLSEERLPLVDTRDGERQ
;
A
#
# COMPACT_ATOMS: atom_id res chain seq x y z
N MET A 1 8.03 7.30 -35.26
CA MET A 1 7.72 8.20 -34.13
C MET A 1 7.72 7.35 -32.88
N ARG A 2 8.78 7.41 -32.06
CA ARG A 2 8.82 6.68 -30.78
C ARG A 2 8.13 7.58 -29.76
N GLU A 3 6.94 7.22 -29.31
CA GLU A 3 6.39 7.80 -28.08
C GLU A 3 7.38 7.47 -26.96
N THR A 4 8.10 8.48 -26.50
CA THR A 4 8.71 8.42 -25.17
C THR A 4 7.54 8.29 -24.21
N LEU A 5 7.22 7.06 -23.80
CA LEU A 5 6.26 6.82 -22.73
C LEU A 5 6.88 7.44 -21.48
N GLU A 6 6.54 8.72 -21.22
CA GLU A 6 6.91 9.38 -19.97
C GLU A 6 6.37 8.50 -18.86
N GLN A 7 7.28 7.87 -18.11
CA GLN A 7 6.86 7.07 -16.97
C GLN A 7 6.18 8.02 -15.99
N PRO A 8 4.99 7.64 -15.47
CA PRO A 8 4.31 8.50 -14.52
C PRO A 8 5.24 8.76 -13.33
N PRO A 9 5.18 9.97 -12.74
CA PRO A 9 6.09 10.36 -11.68
C PRO A 9 6.06 9.32 -10.55
N ARG A 10 7.23 8.97 -10.02
CA ARG A 10 7.31 8.05 -8.88
C ARG A 10 6.57 8.67 -7.71
N LEU A 11 5.74 7.87 -7.06
CA LEU A 11 5.06 8.25 -5.83
C LEU A 11 5.94 7.82 -4.66
N ALA A 12 6.07 8.66 -3.64
CA ALA A 12 6.68 8.28 -2.37
C ALA A 12 5.64 7.48 -1.56
N ALA A 13 5.79 6.15 -1.51
CA ALA A 13 4.86 5.29 -0.79
C ALA A 13 5.57 4.02 -0.30
N THR A 14 5.02 3.42 0.74
CA THR A 14 5.39 2.06 1.16
C THR A 14 4.18 1.17 0.96
N VAL A 15 4.39 0.04 0.28
CA VAL A 15 3.36 -0.92 -0.05
C VAL A 15 3.61 -2.19 0.74
N TYR A 16 2.56 -2.69 1.37
CA TYR A 16 2.55 -3.95 2.08
C TYR A 16 1.47 -4.88 1.51
N LEU A 17 1.74 -6.17 1.58
CA LEU A 17 0.74 -7.22 1.44
C LEU A 17 0.08 -7.43 2.81
N PHE A 18 -1.25 -7.60 2.84
CA PHE A 18 -1.94 -8.06 4.04
C PHE A 18 -2.88 -9.23 3.69
N GLY A 19 -3.70 -9.66 4.66
CA GLY A 19 -4.69 -10.71 4.42
C GLY A 19 -4.09 -12.10 4.22
N SER A 20 -4.81 -12.94 3.48
CA SER A 20 -4.54 -14.38 3.34
C SER A 20 -3.16 -14.68 2.72
N TRP A 21 -2.73 -13.84 1.79
CA TRP A 21 -1.43 -13.96 1.14
C TRP A 21 -0.28 -13.59 2.10
N ALA A 22 -0.49 -12.63 3.00
CA ALA A 22 0.52 -12.25 3.99
C ALA A 22 0.66 -13.28 5.12
N THR A 23 -0.44 -13.94 5.51
CA THR A 23 -0.48 -14.93 6.61
C THR A 23 -0.25 -16.37 6.15
N GLY A 24 -0.20 -16.61 4.84
CA GLY A 24 -0.02 -17.96 4.27
C GLY A 24 -1.29 -18.83 4.31
N THR A 25 -2.47 -18.24 4.55
CA THR A 25 -3.76 -18.94 4.54
C THR A 25 -4.48 -18.87 3.19
N PHE A 26 -3.79 -18.45 2.13
CA PHE A 26 -4.35 -18.40 0.78
C PHE A 26 -4.76 -19.81 0.30
N ASP A 27 -5.87 -19.89 -0.42
CA ASP A 27 -6.47 -21.15 -0.87
C ASP A 27 -6.60 -21.28 -2.40
N GLY A 28 -6.00 -20.34 -3.14
CA GLY A 28 -6.05 -20.27 -4.61
C GLY A 28 -7.28 -19.53 -5.16
N TYR A 29 -8.27 -19.20 -4.33
CA TYR A 29 -9.38 -18.30 -4.66
C TYR A 29 -9.28 -16.95 -3.95
N SER A 30 -8.30 -16.79 -3.07
CA SER A 30 -8.11 -15.59 -2.28
C SER A 30 -7.65 -14.41 -3.15
N ASP A 31 -8.27 -13.27 -2.91
CA ASP A 31 -7.96 -11.95 -3.48
C ASP A 31 -6.63 -11.39 -2.97
N THR A 32 -6.07 -10.45 -3.73
CA THR A 32 -4.81 -9.78 -3.39
C THR A 32 -5.07 -8.46 -2.65
N ASP A 33 -4.76 -8.47 -1.36
CA ASP A 33 -4.92 -7.36 -0.42
C ASP A 33 -3.66 -6.49 -0.30
N LEU A 34 -3.74 -5.20 -0.65
CA LEU A 34 -2.62 -4.26 -0.59
C LEU A 34 -2.89 -3.09 0.36
N LEU A 35 -1.98 -2.88 1.32
CA LEU A 35 -1.93 -1.67 2.14
C LEU A 35 -0.91 -0.72 1.52
N VAL A 36 -1.32 0.53 1.30
CA VAL A 36 -0.47 1.60 0.80
C VAL A 36 -0.41 2.70 1.83
N LEU A 37 0.79 3.00 2.30
CA LEU A 37 1.03 4.15 3.16
C LEU A 37 1.76 5.22 2.36
N ALA A 38 1.29 6.46 2.41
CA ALA A 38 1.89 7.60 1.73
C ALA A 38 2.06 8.81 2.68
N PRO A 39 2.93 9.78 2.38
CA PRO A 39 3.15 10.94 3.24
C PRO A 39 1.91 11.82 3.40
N ASP A 40 1.07 11.90 2.37
CA ASP A 40 -0.12 12.75 2.32
C ASP A 40 -1.29 12.08 1.59
N GLN A 41 -2.48 12.65 1.74
CA GLN A 41 -3.71 12.08 1.20
C GLN A 41 -3.76 12.08 -0.33
N ALA A 42 -3.17 13.08 -1.00
CA ALA A 42 -3.15 13.14 -2.45
C ALA A 42 -2.28 12.01 -3.02
N THR A 43 -1.09 11.81 -2.45
CA THR A 43 -0.19 10.72 -2.80
C THR A 43 -0.83 9.35 -2.50
N ALA A 44 -1.53 9.20 -1.37
CA ALA A 44 -2.27 7.97 -1.04
C ALA A 44 -3.34 7.65 -2.10
N THR A 45 -4.13 8.66 -2.50
CA THR A 45 -5.22 8.51 -3.48
C THR A 45 -4.71 8.15 -4.87
N GLU A 46 -3.63 8.80 -5.30
CA GLU A 46 -2.99 8.52 -6.58
C GLU A 46 -2.36 7.11 -6.57
N ALA A 47 -1.72 6.71 -5.48
CA ALA A 47 -1.16 5.37 -5.34
C ALA A 47 -2.25 4.29 -5.34
N GLN A 48 -3.39 4.55 -4.69
CA GLN A 48 -4.56 3.67 -4.73
C GLN A 48 -5.03 3.44 -6.16
N THR A 49 -5.21 4.53 -6.92
CA THR A 49 -5.68 4.49 -8.31
C THR A 49 -4.74 3.64 -9.18
N ARG A 50 -3.43 3.75 -8.99
CA ARG A 50 -2.46 2.94 -9.75
C ARG A 50 -2.46 1.47 -9.35
N LEU A 51 -2.60 1.18 -8.06
CA LEU A 51 -2.48 -0.18 -7.52
C LEU A 51 -3.76 -1.00 -7.63
N LEU A 52 -4.93 -0.37 -7.78
CA LEU A 52 -6.20 -1.05 -8.09
C LEU A 52 -6.18 -1.83 -9.42
N ARG A 53 -5.14 -1.64 -10.25
CA ARG A 53 -4.93 -2.45 -11.47
C ARG A 53 -4.25 -3.80 -11.20
N ILE A 54 -3.75 -4.01 -9.98
CA ILE A 54 -2.91 -5.15 -9.60
C ILE A 54 -3.45 -5.83 -8.34
N GLY A 55 -3.86 -5.06 -7.34
CA GLY A 55 -4.57 -5.57 -6.16
C GLY A 55 -6.07 -5.59 -6.40
N ASP A 56 -6.73 -6.58 -5.81
CA ASP A 56 -8.19 -6.67 -5.78
C ASP A 56 -8.73 -5.67 -4.74
N ASP A 57 -8.16 -5.70 -3.54
CA ASP A 57 -8.49 -4.79 -2.44
C ASP A 57 -7.29 -3.91 -2.08
N VAL A 58 -7.43 -2.60 -2.26
CA VAL A 58 -6.35 -1.63 -2.01
C VAL A 58 -6.77 -0.62 -0.95
N LEU A 59 -6.16 -0.74 0.23
CA LEU A 59 -6.34 0.16 1.35
C LEU A 59 -5.21 1.20 1.34
N ALA A 60 -5.51 2.42 0.88
CA ALA A 60 -4.54 3.51 0.86
C ALA A 60 -4.82 4.53 1.96
N LEU A 61 -3.79 4.86 2.74
CA LEU A 61 -3.85 5.83 3.82
C LEU A 61 -2.65 6.77 3.76
N CYS A 62 -2.87 8.02 4.15
CA CYS A 62 -1.75 8.87 4.52
C CYS A 62 -1.19 8.46 5.89
N ASP A 63 0.05 8.84 6.18
CA ASP A 63 0.73 8.48 7.43
C ASP A 63 -0.06 8.96 8.66
N ALA A 64 -0.66 10.15 8.61
CA ALA A 64 -1.47 10.69 9.71
C ALA A 64 -2.70 9.81 10.00
N ASP A 65 -3.41 9.37 8.96
CA ASP A 65 -4.57 8.49 9.11
C ASP A 65 -4.17 7.12 9.62
N TRP A 66 -3.09 6.55 9.08
CA TRP A 66 -2.55 5.27 9.56
C TRP A 66 -2.24 5.31 11.05
N GLN A 67 -1.53 6.35 11.50
CA GLN A 67 -1.21 6.52 12.92
C GLN A 67 -2.47 6.64 13.79
N SER A 68 -3.47 7.39 13.33
CA SER A 68 -4.77 7.49 14.01
C SER A 68 -5.49 6.13 14.11
N ARG A 69 -5.46 5.33 13.03
CA ARG A 69 -6.11 4.01 12.99
C ARG A 69 -5.44 3.01 13.92
N ILE A 70 -4.11 2.90 13.92
CA ILE A 70 -3.42 2.00 14.84
C ILE A 70 -3.55 2.44 16.29
N ALA A 71 -3.54 3.75 16.56
CA ALA A 71 -3.73 4.29 17.91
C ALA A 71 -5.14 4.05 18.47
N SER A 72 -6.15 3.87 17.59
CA SER A 72 -7.50 3.52 18.02
C SER A 72 -7.59 2.17 18.75
N GLY A 73 -6.61 1.28 18.55
CA GLY A 73 -6.60 -0.07 19.12
C GLY A 73 -7.68 -0.99 18.56
N ALA A 74 -8.36 -0.62 17.47
CA ALA A 74 -9.36 -1.49 16.88
C ALA A 74 -8.70 -2.80 16.39
N PRO A 75 -9.29 -3.98 16.66
CA PRO A 75 -8.66 -5.28 16.38
C PRO A 75 -8.18 -5.45 14.94
N PHE A 76 -8.92 -4.92 13.97
CA PHE A 76 -8.55 -4.96 12.56
C PHE A 76 -7.21 -4.24 12.30
N TRP A 77 -7.05 -3.00 12.79
CA TRP A 77 -5.84 -2.20 12.57
C TRP A 77 -4.64 -2.76 13.29
N SER A 78 -4.81 -3.25 14.52
CA SER A 78 -3.74 -3.90 15.27
C SER A 78 -3.23 -5.14 14.55
N ARG A 79 -4.14 -6.03 14.14
CA ARG A 79 -3.79 -7.25 13.40
C ARG A 79 -3.11 -6.94 12.06
N LEU A 80 -3.66 -6.01 11.28
CA LEU A 80 -3.06 -5.57 10.02
C LEU A 80 -1.66 -4.98 10.27
N SER A 81 -1.45 -4.29 11.39
CA SER A 81 -0.14 -3.76 11.75
C SER A 81 0.89 -4.82 12.17
N GLU A 82 0.44 -6.01 12.57
CA GLU A 82 1.32 -7.10 13.02
C GLU A 82 1.62 -8.09 11.89
N GLU A 83 0.62 -8.37 11.04
CA GLU A 83 0.69 -9.46 10.06
C GLU A 83 1.10 -9.02 8.65
N ARG A 84 1.15 -7.72 8.35
CA ARG A 84 1.50 -7.24 7.00
C ARG A 84 2.95 -7.58 6.61
N LEU A 85 3.17 -7.88 5.33
CA LEU A 85 4.50 -8.11 4.77
C LEU A 85 4.94 -6.95 3.85
N PRO A 86 6.18 -6.45 3.97
CA PRO A 86 6.66 -5.39 3.09
C PRO A 86 6.84 -5.91 1.66
N LEU A 87 6.35 -5.15 0.67
CA LEU A 87 6.55 -5.43 -0.75
C LEU A 87 7.53 -4.45 -1.40
N VAL A 88 7.24 -3.16 -1.27
CA VAL A 88 8.01 -2.09 -1.93
C VAL A 88 8.06 -0.88 -1.02
N ASP A 89 9.20 -0.20 -0.96
CA ASP A 89 9.33 1.13 -0.38
C ASP A 89 9.97 2.08 -1.39
N THR A 90 9.26 3.14 -1.75
CA THR A 90 9.72 4.18 -2.68
C THR A 90 9.88 5.54 -2.01
N ARG A 91 9.79 5.60 -0.68
CA ARG A 91 9.93 6.86 0.08
C ARG A 91 11.36 7.39 0.09
N ASP A 92 12.35 6.52 -0.08
CA ASP A 92 13.76 6.88 -0.20
C ASP A 92 14.17 7.02 -1.69
N GLY A 93 13.79 8.15 -2.29
CA GLY A 93 14.27 8.59 -3.61
C GLY A 93 15.43 9.60 -3.56
N GLU A 94 15.82 10.07 -2.37
CA GLU A 94 16.91 11.05 -2.18
C GLU A 94 17.90 10.57 -1.11
N ARG A 95 18.75 9.60 -1.46
CA ARG A 95 20.12 9.61 -0.94
C ARG A 95 21.02 9.95 -2.11
N GLN A 96 21.42 11.23 -2.14
CA GLN A 96 22.51 11.75 -2.98
C GLN A 96 23.80 10.97 -2.74
#